data_AF-A0A1J4KSK1-F1
#
_entry.id   AF-A0A1J4KSK1-F1
#
_cell.length_a   1.000
_cell.length_b   1.000
_cell.length_c   1.000
_cell.angle_alpha   90.00
_cell.angle_beta   90.00
_cell.angle_gamma   90.00
#
_symmetry.space_group_name_H-M   'P 1'
#
loop_
_entity.id
_entity.type
_entity.pdbx_description
1 polymer ?
#
loop_
_entity_poly.entity_id
_entity_poly.type
_entity_poly.pdbx_seq_one_letter_code
_entity_poly.pdbx_strand_id
1 'polypeptide(L)'
;MTDFSSLFPLNVASKELLSARALNGLLGHCSCYSAIWRHFLIIFPKHGKPLLKSQVWMDTLASSREIYTQKFKKEQYAVSLMKARKDYQSSILTILGKAFLHTTGSFKSSELDKILRILYFFLDDDSDLDYMNSIIFLITRLYYQFDLESVQNRDKSPYSTLMDANFICHDICLCAQNLKDQLLSPFFKKGRTESMLKDFHKNHICFLIGQLDSASTERPPVEQILPIMNLYSTLFVTITQRKDINSVWSIIFSRFPDPTILHYFYAFAFLHTKQAVPEKVVPMSTFGVEIGKLLRPFDDNTEKNELLKASQRIDELIKLLQEDDGIKNREIVRNQATTIIQIARGTAHIEDLIPIPFISEFLSQFIK
;
A
#
# COMPACT_ATOMS: atom_id res chain seq x y z
N MET A 1 -10.65 16.12 4.08
CA MET A 1 -11.88 15.35 4.35
C MET A 1 -12.55 14.88 3.06
N THR A 2 -12.62 15.70 2.00
CA THR A 2 -13.15 15.33 0.67
C THR A 2 -12.49 14.09 0.07
N ASP A 3 -11.15 14.00 0.11
CA ASP A 3 -10.41 12.88 -0.48
C ASP A 3 -10.70 11.55 0.21
N PHE A 4 -10.79 11.56 1.55
CA PHE A 4 -11.12 10.38 2.32
C PHE A 4 -12.53 9.87 2.01
N SER A 5 -13.53 10.76 1.98
CA SER A 5 -14.90 10.37 1.63
C SER A 5 -15.02 9.86 0.19
N SER A 6 -14.15 10.31 -0.73
CA SER A 6 -14.11 9.79 -2.10
C SER A 6 -13.52 8.38 -2.21
N LEU A 7 -12.60 8.02 -1.32
CA LEU A 7 -11.93 6.72 -1.29
C LEU A 7 -12.65 5.69 -0.41
N PHE A 8 -13.38 6.17 0.59
CA PHE A 8 -14.13 5.38 1.57
C PHE A 8 -15.57 5.88 1.62
N PRO A 9 -16.33 5.77 0.51
CA PRO A 9 -17.67 6.33 0.47
C PRO A 9 -18.56 5.56 1.46
N LEU A 10 -19.36 6.31 2.23
CA LEU A 10 -20.13 5.81 3.38
C LEU A 10 -19.27 5.10 4.45
N ASN A 11 -17.97 5.41 4.53
CA ASN A 11 -16.98 4.76 5.39
C ASN A 11 -16.81 3.24 5.12
N VAL A 12 -17.17 2.80 3.91
CA VAL A 12 -16.94 1.43 3.44
C VAL A 12 -15.59 1.37 2.76
N ALA A 13 -14.76 0.40 3.14
CA ALA A 13 -13.50 0.11 2.49
C ALA A 13 -13.70 -0.98 1.44
N SER A 14 -13.42 -0.67 0.17
CA SER A 14 -13.38 -1.64 -0.93
C SER A 14 -11.93 -1.88 -1.36
N LYS A 15 -11.49 -3.14 -1.38
CA LYS A 15 -10.15 -3.48 -1.86
C LYS A 15 -10.04 -3.19 -3.35
N GLU A 16 -11.07 -3.55 -4.11
CA GLU A 16 -11.13 -3.37 -5.57
C GLU A 16 -11.05 -1.89 -5.93
N LEU A 17 -11.85 -1.03 -5.29
CA LEU A 17 -11.83 0.41 -5.54
C LEU A 17 -10.46 1.03 -5.27
N LEU A 18 -9.89 0.74 -4.09
CA LEU A 18 -8.59 1.28 -3.70
C LEU A 18 -7.49 0.77 -4.63
N SER A 19 -7.55 -0.50 -5.03
CA SER A 19 -6.59 -1.09 -5.97
C SER A 19 -6.73 -0.50 -7.37
N ALA A 20 -7.95 -0.34 -7.87
CA ALA A 20 -8.21 0.27 -9.18
C ALA A 20 -7.68 1.71 -9.23
N ARG A 21 -7.96 2.52 -8.20
CA ARG A 21 -7.44 3.90 -8.13
C ARG A 21 -5.92 3.96 -8.06
N ALA A 22 -5.28 3.05 -7.32
CA ALA A 22 -3.83 2.96 -7.29
C ALA A 22 -3.26 2.62 -8.68
N LEU A 23 -3.77 1.56 -9.32
CA LEU A 23 -3.30 1.06 -10.61
C LEU A 23 -3.57 2.04 -11.77
N ASN A 24 -4.60 2.87 -11.67
CA ASN A 24 -4.93 3.89 -12.67
C ASN A 24 -4.18 5.22 -12.45
N GLY A 25 -3.28 5.29 -11.47
CA GLY A 25 -2.53 6.53 -11.17
C GLY A 25 -3.42 7.66 -10.62
N LEU A 26 -4.65 7.35 -10.21
CA LEU A 26 -5.64 8.33 -9.72
C LEU A 26 -5.37 8.80 -8.29
N LEU A 27 -4.28 8.29 -7.67
CA LEU A 27 -3.84 8.70 -6.34
C LEU A 27 -2.78 9.80 -6.35
N GLY A 28 -2.35 10.32 -7.51
CA GLY A 28 -1.21 11.25 -7.61
C GLY A 28 -1.28 12.53 -6.75
N HIS A 29 -2.46 12.90 -6.26
CA HIS A 29 -2.68 14.04 -5.36
C HIS A 29 -3.44 13.70 -4.06
N CYS A 30 -3.57 12.41 -3.69
CA CYS A 30 -4.28 12.02 -2.46
C CYS A 30 -3.50 12.45 -1.21
N SER A 31 -4.18 13.12 -0.28
CA SER A 31 -3.62 13.47 1.04
C SER A 31 -3.85 12.37 2.10
N CYS A 32 -3.90 11.12 1.67
CA CYS A 32 -4.52 10.01 2.38
C CYS A 32 -3.81 8.67 2.19
N TYR A 33 -2.54 8.68 1.75
CA TYR A 33 -1.79 7.47 1.45
C TYR A 33 -1.67 6.54 2.66
N SER A 34 -1.45 7.10 3.85
CA SER A 34 -1.32 6.32 5.09
C SER A 34 -2.62 5.60 5.45
N ALA A 35 -3.77 6.18 5.07
CA ALA A 35 -5.08 5.55 5.22
C ALA A 35 -5.20 4.34 4.29
N ILE A 36 -4.82 4.51 3.02
CA ILE A 36 -4.81 3.44 2.00
C ILE A 36 -3.86 2.32 2.40
N TRP A 37 -2.65 2.65 2.86
CA TRP A 37 -1.63 1.65 3.22
C TRP A 37 -2.02 0.83 4.44
N ARG A 38 -2.65 1.44 5.46
CA ARG A 38 -3.22 0.69 6.59
C ARG A 38 -4.29 -0.31 6.13
N HIS A 39 -5.09 0.06 5.13
CA HIS A 39 -6.08 -0.86 4.57
C HIS A 39 -5.43 -2.05 3.87
N PHE A 40 -4.49 -1.80 2.96
CA PHE A 40 -3.79 -2.87 2.24
C PHE A 40 -2.93 -3.75 3.13
N LEU A 41 -2.22 -3.17 4.11
CA LEU A 41 -1.21 -3.88 4.87
C LEU A 41 -1.68 -4.39 6.23
N ILE A 42 -2.74 -3.84 6.82
CA ILE A 42 -3.21 -4.24 8.16
C ILE A 42 -4.62 -4.85 8.08
N ILE A 43 -5.56 -4.17 7.43
CA ILE A 43 -6.99 -4.48 7.51
C ILE A 43 -7.40 -5.61 6.55
N PHE A 44 -7.26 -5.42 5.24
CA PHE A 44 -7.68 -6.43 4.25
C PHE A 44 -7.03 -7.80 4.43
N PRO A 45 -5.74 -7.91 4.81
CA PRO A 45 -5.11 -9.20 5.06
C PRO A 45 -5.79 -10.03 6.15
N LYS A 46 -6.63 -9.42 7.01
CA LYS A 46 -7.34 -10.12 8.10
C LYS A 46 -8.72 -10.66 7.72
N HIS A 47 -9.31 -10.20 6.61
CA HIS A 47 -10.71 -10.49 6.30
C HIS A 47 -10.95 -11.31 5.05
N GLY A 48 -10.05 -11.26 4.06
CA GLY A 48 -10.27 -11.90 2.75
C GLY A 48 -11.50 -11.39 1.99
N LYS A 49 -12.30 -10.48 2.58
CA LYS A 49 -13.50 -9.90 2.01
C LYS A 49 -13.15 -8.68 1.16
N PRO A 50 -13.80 -8.50 0.00
CA PRO A 50 -13.58 -7.37 -0.89
C PRO A 50 -14.09 -6.04 -0.29
N LEU A 51 -15.15 -6.11 0.52
CA LEU A 51 -15.84 -4.95 1.10
C LEU A 51 -15.95 -5.06 2.63
N LEU A 52 -15.60 -3.99 3.33
CA LEU A 52 -15.63 -3.91 4.80
C LEU A 52 -16.33 -2.63 5.27
N LYS A 53 -17.31 -2.77 6.17
CA LYS A 53 -17.94 -1.64 6.86
C LYS A 53 -16.99 -1.01 7.88
N SER A 54 -17.21 0.27 8.18
CA SER A 54 -16.46 1.05 9.19
C SER A 54 -16.22 0.29 10.48
N GLN A 55 -17.27 -0.20 11.11
CA GLN A 55 -17.15 -0.90 12.39
C GLN A 55 -16.20 -2.11 12.30
N VAL A 56 -16.34 -2.92 11.25
CA VAL A 56 -15.56 -4.14 11.05
C VAL A 56 -14.07 -3.81 10.90
N TRP A 57 -13.72 -2.85 10.04
CA TRP A 57 -12.31 -2.52 9.84
C TRP A 57 -11.71 -1.74 11.02
N MET A 58 -12.50 -0.92 11.73
CA MET A 58 -12.07 -0.23 12.94
C MET A 58 -11.76 -1.23 14.07
N ASP A 59 -12.62 -2.21 14.30
CA ASP A 59 -12.41 -3.25 15.34
C ASP A 59 -11.17 -4.10 15.03
N THR A 60 -10.92 -4.35 13.75
CA THR A 60 -9.73 -5.05 13.26
C THR A 60 -8.46 -4.26 13.53
N LEU A 61 -8.49 -2.96 13.24
CA LEU A 61 -7.39 -2.06 13.50
C LEU A 61 -7.11 -1.93 15.00
N ALA A 62 -8.14 -1.77 15.82
CA ALA A 62 -8.03 -1.69 17.28
C ALA A 62 -7.40 -2.97 17.85
N SER A 63 -7.90 -4.14 17.43
CA SER A 63 -7.40 -5.45 17.85
C SER A 63 -5.94 -5.66 17.42
N SER A 64 -5.56 -5.20 16.22
CA SER A 64 -4.19 -5.27 15.71
C SER A 64 -3.24 -4.35 16.49
N ARG A 65 -3.69 -3.14 16.82
CA ARG A 65 -2.92 -2.17 17.63
C ARG A 65 -2.66 -2.69 19.04
N GLU A 66 -3.63 -3.39 19.64
CA GLU A 66 -3.48 -3.94 21.00
C GLU A 66 -2.28 -4.88 21.13
N ILE A 67 -1.97 -5.65 20.09
CA ILE A 67 -0.78 -6.51 20.05
C ILE A 67 0.50 -5.71 20.34
N TYR A 68 0.65 -4.56 19.69
CA TYR A 68 1.83 -3.72 19.88
C TYR A 68 1.72 -2.85 21.14
N THR A 69 0.51 -2.46 21.58
CA THR A 69 0.30 -1.77 22.86
C THR A 69 0.91 -2.61 23.99
N GLN A 70 0.65 -3.91 24.00
CA GLN A 70 1.20 -4.83 24.98
C GLN A 70 2.72 -5.02 24.82
N LYS A 71 3.23 -5.08 23.59
CA LYS A 71 4.68 -5.19 23.34
C LYS A 71 5.46 -3.96 23.82
N PHE A 72 4.94 -2.74 23.57
CA PHE A 72 5.58 -1.50 24.01
C PHE A 72 5.55 -1.28 25.53
N LYS A 73 4.59 -1.90 26.24
CA LYS A 73 4.47 -1.81 27.71
C LYS A 73 5.45 -2.72 28.48
N LYS A 74 6.01 -3.76 27.85
CA LYS A 74 6.90 -4.71 28.54
C LYS A 74 8.20 -4.01 28.98
N GLU A 75 8.51 -4.00 30.28
CA GLU A 75 9.68 -3.32 30.86
C GLU A 75 11.04 -3.70 30.23
N GLN A 76 11.17 -4.94 29.71
CA GLN A 76 12.34 -5.40 28.96
C GLN A 76 12.65 -4.54 27.72
N TYR A 77 11.65 -3.85 27.18
CA TYR A 77 11.78 -2.96 26.03
C TYR A 77 12.67 -1.74 26.33
N ALA A 78 12.49 -1.10 27.48
CA ALA A 78 13.23 0.11 27.84
C ALA A 78 14.71 -0.17 28.13
N VAL A 79 15.00 -1.27 28.83
CA VAL A 79 16.36 -1.69 29.19
C VAL A 79 17.14 -2.20 27.96
N SER A 80 16.48 -2.94 27.07
CA SER A 80 17.11 -3.50 25.86
C SER A 80 17.31 -2.44 24.76
N LEU A 81 16.42 -1.45 24.64
CA LEU A 81 16.61 -0.30 23.74
C LEU A 81 17.86 0.53 24.13
N MET A 82 18.15 0.67 25.43
CA MET A 82 19.37 1.33 25.91
C MET A 82 20.64 0.52 25.60
N LYS A 83 20.57 -0.81 25.60
CA LYS A 83 21.71 -1.68 25.23
C LYS A 83 21.95 -1.67 23.71
N ALA A 84 20.92 -1.83 22.88
CA ALA A 84 21.01 -1.75 21.42
C ALA A 84 21.53 -0.37 20.93
N ARG A 85 21.20 0.71 21.65
CA ARG A 85 21.77 2.05 21.39
C ARG A 85 23.29 2.09 21.50
N LYS A 86 23.91 1.24 22.33
CA LYS A 86 25.34 1.25 22.61
C LYS A 86 26.14 0.45 21.59
N ASP A 87 25.59 -0.67 21.13
CA ASP A 87 26.30 -1.62 20.25
C ASP A 87 26.15 -1.28 18.76
N TYR A 88 25.06 -0.61 18.36
CA TYR A 88 24.75 -0.30 16.94
C TYR A 88 24.90 1.18 16.56
N GLN A 89 25.39 2.02 17.47
CA GLN A 89 25.23 3.47 17.39
C GLN A 89 25.80 4.09 16.11
N SER A 90 27.01 3.72 15.67
CA SER A 90 27.64 4.39 14.52
C SER A 90 26.98 3.99 13.19
N SER A 91 26.79 2.70 12.93
CA SER A 91 26.25 2.18 11.68
C SER A 91 24.77 2.52 11.52
N ILE A 92 23.93 2.25 12.53
CA ILE A 92 22.49 2.54 12.45
C ILE A 92 22.24 4.05 12.32
N LEU A 93 22.95 4.91 13.06
CA LEU A 93 22.77 6.36 12.93
C LEU A 93 23.23 6.86 11.55
N THR A 94 24.27 6.28 10.97
CA THR A 94 24.71 6.63 9.61
C THR A 94 23.62 6.27 8.58
N ILE A 95 23.03 5.08 8.68
CA ILE A 95 21.97 4.63 7.79
C ILE A 95 20.70 5.47 7.98
N LEU A 96 20.31 5.72 9.23
CA LEU A 96 19.18 6.58 9.56
C LEU A 96 19.39 8.00 9.02
N GLY A 97 20.57 8.58 9.20
CA GLY A 97 20.92 9.89 8.63
C GLY A 97 20.69 9.93 7.12
N LYS A 98 21.17 8.91 6.39
CA LYS A 98 20.93 8.78 4.94
C LYS A 98 19.44 8.62 4.62
N ALA A 99 18.72 7.76 5.33
CA ALA A 99 17.29 7.51 5.11
C ALA A 99 16.45 8.77 5.36
N PHE A 100 16.75 9.54 6.41
CA PHE A 100 16.10 10.83 6.70
C PHE A 100 16.41 11.86 5.62
N LEU A 101 17.67 12.08 5.28
CA LEU A 101 18.04 13.02 4.21
C LEU A 101 17.32 12.69 2.90
N HIS A 102 17.24 11.40 2.55
CA HIS A 102 16.49 10.96 1.37
C HIS A 102 14.98 11.19 1.50
N THR A 103 14.39 10.91 2.67
CA THR A 103 12.94 10.90 2.89
C THR A 103 12.34 12.26 3.16
N THR A 104 13.02 13.07 3.96
CA THR A 104 12.52 14.35 4.53
C THR A 104 13.34 15.54 4.02
N GLY A 105 14.61 15.32 3.64
CA GLY A 105 15.57 16.41 3.35
C GLY A 105 16.18 17.04 4.59
N SER A 106 15.78 16.62 5.80
CA SER A 106 16.24 17.18 7.07
C SER A 106 16.20 16.15 8.20
N PHE A 107 17.24 16.09 9.02
CA PHE A 107 17.26 15.20 10.19
C PHE A 107 16.65 15.88 11.42
N LYS A 108 15.60 15.30 12.01
CA LYS A 108 14.99 15.76 13.27
C LYS A 108 15.23 14.75 14.39
N SER A 109 15.99 15.17 15.41
CA SER A 109 16.33 14.29 16.54
C SER A 109 15.13 13.78 17.33
N SER A 110 14.02 14.53 17.38
CA SER A 110 12.78 14.10 18.05
C SER A 110 12.10 12.89 17.40
N GLU A 111 12.32 12.66 16.11
CA GLU A 111 11.76 11.53 15.36
C GLU A 111 12.60 10.25 15.55
N LEU A 112 13.89 10.42 15.87
CA LEU A 112 14.85 9.34 16.05
C LEU A 112 14.43 8.36 17.16
N ASP A 113 13.98 8.87 18.31
CA ASP A 113 13.56 8.01 19.43
C ASP A 113 12.43 7.07 19.02
N LYS A 114 11.45 7.58 18.28
CA LYS A 114 10.29 6.80 17.83
C LYS A 114 10.66 5.77 16.76
N ILE A 115 11.57 6.09 15.85
CA ILE A 115 12.03 5.15 14.83
C ILE A 115 12.91 4.04 15.45
N LEU A 116 13.84 4.40 16.34
CA LEU A 116 14.65 3.41 17.07
C LEU A 116 13.78 2.43 17.85
N ARG A 117 12.70 2.95 18.45
CA ARG A 117 11.68 2.17 19.12
C ARG A 117 11.02 1.13 18.23
N ILE A 118 10.73 1.48 16.98
CA ILE A 118 10.16 0.53 15.99
C ILE A 118 11.22 -0.48 15.57
N LEU A 119 12.43 -0.02 15.24
CA LEU A 119 13.54 -0.85 14.74
C LEU A 119 13.91 -1.99 15.69
N TYR A 120 13.77 -1.79 17.01
CA TYR A 120 13.98 -2.82 18.01
C TYR A 120 13.21 -4.13 17.72
N PHE A 121 12.02 -4.06 17.13
CA PHE A 121 11.24 -5.26 16.83
C PHE A 121 11.70 -6.01 15.57
N PHE A 122 12.63 -5.44 14.81
CA PHE A 122 13.04 -5.96 13.50
C PHE A 122 14.53 -6.26 13.40
N LEU A 123 15.35 -5.67 14.25
CA LEU A 123 16.80 -5.82 14.26
C LEU A 123 17.23 -6.73 15.42
N ASP A 124 17.81 -7.86 15.06
CA ASP A 124 18.48 -8.79 15.98
C ASP A 124 20.01 -8.70 15.82
N ASP A 125 20.77 -9.33 16.72
CA ASP A 125 22.23 -9.24 16.71
C ASP A 125 22.90 -9.81 15.45
N ASP A 126 22.22 -10.74 14.77
CA ASP A 126 22.70 -11.35 13.53
C ASP A 126 22.19 -10.61 12.27
N SER A 127 21.61 -9.42 12.41
CA SER A 127 21.14 -8.62 11.27
C SER A 127 22.30 -8.15 10.41
N ASP A 128 22.31 -8.51 9.14
CA ASP A 128 23.33 -8.01 8.20
C ASP A 128 23.03 -6.57 7.76
N LEU A 129 24.04 -5.92 7.17
CA LEU A 129 23.99 -4.51 6.78
C LEU A 129 22.93 -4.22 5.71
N ASP A 130 22.70 -5.15 4.78
CA ASP A 130 21.74 -4.97 3.69
C ASP A 130 20.30 -5.05 4.20
N TYR A 131 20.03 -6.00 5.09
CA TYR A 131 18.76 -6.07 5.80
C TYR A 131 18.52 -4.82 6.66
N MET A 132 19.53 -4.37 7.43
CA MET A 132 19.45 -3.13 8.21
C MET A 132 19.14 -1.92 7.34
N ASN A 133 19.86 -1.74 6.23
CA ASN A 133 19.60 -0.68 5.26
C ASN A 133 18.14 -0.70 4.78
N SER A 134 17.67 -1.87 4.36
CA SER A 134 16.34 -2.06 3.80
C SER A 134 15.23 -1.70 4.79
N ILE A 135 15.30 -2.24 6.01
CA ILE A 135 14.26 -2.03 7.01
C ILE A 135 14.27 -0.59 7.55
N ILE A 136 15.45 0.03 7.68
CA ILE A 136 15.58 1.42 8.12
C ILE A 136 14.95 2.38 7.10
N PHE A 137 15.23 2.21 5.80
CA PHE A 137 14.61 3.03 4.76
C PHE A 137 13.10 2.86 4.72
N LEU A 138 12.62 1.61 4.84
CA LEU A 138 11.19 1.31 4.87
C LEU A 138 10.49 2.00 6.06
N ILE A 139 10.99 1.80 7.28
CA ILE A 139 10.40 2.36 8.50
C ILE A 139 10.46 3.88 8.48
N THR A 140 11.59 4.46 8.07
CA THR A 140 11.74 5.92 8.01
C THR A 140 10.73 6.54 7.04
N ARG A 141 10.52 5.92 5.88
CA ARG A 141 9.54 6.39 4.91
C ARG A 141 8.10 6.24 5.40
N LEU A 142 7.75 5.09 5.98
CA LEU A 142 6.44 4.87 6.59
C LEU A 142 6.17 5.89 7.72
N TYR A 143 7.16 6.09 8.60
CA TYR A 143 7.05 7.04 9.70
C TYR A 143 6.77 8.45 9.20
N TYR A 144 7.57 8.94 8.25
CA TYR A 144 7.39 10.27 7.69
C TYR A 144 5.99 10.46 7.09
N GLN A 145 5.51 9.50 6.30
CA GLN A 145 4.19 9.61 5.68
C GLN A 145 3.06 9.57 6.72
N PHE A 146 3.18 8.68 7.71
CA PHE A 146 2.15 8.52 8.75
C PHE A 146 2.09 9.72 9.67
N ASP A 147 3.23 10.30 10.04
CA ASP A 147 3.32 11.50 10.86
C ASP A 147 2.71 12.70 10.12
N LEU A 148 3.04 12.88 8.84
CA LEU A 148 2.53 13.95 7.97
C LEU A 148 1.00 14.00 7.89
N GLU A 149 0.36 12.84 7.78
CA GLU A 149 -1.11 12.74 7.61
C GLU A 149 -1.86 12.44 8.92
N SER A 150 -1.14 12.33 10.05
CA SER A 150 -1.75 12.00 11.33
C SER A 150 -2.64 13.12 11.87
N VAL A 151 -3.65 12.74 12.65
CA VAL A 151 -4.54 13.67 13.34
C VAL A 151 -4.62 13.35 14.82
N GLN A 152 -4.92 14.37 15.62
CA GLN A 152 -5.29 14.18 17.01
C GLN A 152 -6.72 13.63 17.07
N ASN A 153 -6.90 12.45 17.64
CA ASN A 153 -8.18 11.74 17.66
C ASN A 153 -9.17 12.39 18.64
N ARG A 154 -9.89 13.41 18.18
CA ARG A 154 -10.80 14.22 19.01
C ARG A 154 -12.26 13.78 18.94
N ASP A 155 -12.71 13.18 17.85
CA ASP A 155 -14.14 12.94 17.56
C ASP A 155 -14.52 11.46 17.37
N LYS A 156 -13.56 10.53 17.48
CA LYS A 156 -13.76 9.09 17.23
C LYS A 156 -14.38 8.79 15.86
N SER A 157 -14.27 9.71 14.89
CA SER A 157 -14.70 9.43 13.52
C SER A 157 -13.87 8.28 12.93
N PRO A 158 -14.38 7.59 11.89
CA PRO A 158 -13.60 6.54 11.22
C PRO A 158 -12.24 7.08 10.73
N TYR A 159 -12.23 8.28 10.15
CA TYR A 159 -11.01 8.95 9.72
C TYR A 159 -10.05 9.22 10.89
N SER A 160 -10.52 9.83 11.99
CA SER A 160 -9.67 10.16 13.13
C SER A 160 -9.12 8.91 13.83
N THR A 161 -9.90 7.83 13.86
CA THR A 161 -9.50 6.54 14.42
C THR A 161 -8.40 5.90 13.57
N LEU A 162 -8.56 5.92 12.24
CA LEU A 162 -7.59 5.37 11.31
C LEU A 162 -6.26 6.14 11.35
N MET A 163 -6.33 7.46 11.42
CA MET A 163 -5.17 8.38 11.31
C MET A 163 -4.65 8.86 12.67
N ASP A 164 -5.01 8.20 13.77
CA ASP A 164 -4.67 8.59 15.13
C ASP A 164 -3.14 8.63 15.36
N ALA A 165 -2.64 9.82 15.71
CA ALA A 165 -1.21 10.07 15.97
C ALA A 165 -0.63 9.18 17.10
N ASN A 166 -1.44 8.74 18.07
CA ASN A 166 -0.98 7.91 19.18
C ASN A 166 -0.56 6.50 18.73
N PHE A 167 -1.08 6.04 17.59
CA PHE A 167 -0.85 4.68 17.10
C PHE A 167 0.13 4.62 15.92
N ILE A 168 0.77 5.72 15.53
CA ILE A 168 1.74 5.74 14.41
C ILE A 168 2.77 4.60 14.53
N CYS A 169 3.45 4.48 15.68
CA CYS A 169 4.46 3.43 15.86
C CYS A 169 3.87 2.02 15.80
N HIS A 170 2.65 1.83 16.32
CA HIS A 170 1.96 0.54 16.30
C HIS A 170 1.63 0.13 14.86
N ASP A 171 1.06 1.07 14.11
CA ASP A 171 0.66 0.84 12.72
C ASP A 171 1.89 0.59 11.83
N ILE A 172 3.00 1.30 12.04
CA ILE A 172 4.25 1.04 11.30
C ILE A 172 4.80 -0.33 11.63
N CYS A 173 4.81 -0.75 12.90
CA CYS A 173 5.23 -2.10 13.25
C CYS A 173 4.34 -3.17 12.57
N LEU A 174 3.02 -2.97 12.53
CA LEU A 174 2.10 -3.88 11.84
C LEU A 174 2.39 -3.93 10.32
N CYS A 175 2.53 -2.77 9.68
CA CYS A 175 2.86 -2.67 8.25
C CYS A 175 4.21 -3.33 7.94
N ALA A 176 5.26 -3.00 8.69
CA ALA A 176 6.60 -3.52 8.47
C ALA A 176 6.67 -5.04 8.71
N GLN A 177 5.95 -5.56 9.72
CA GLN A 177 5.85 -7.00 9.95
C GLN A 177 5.16 -7.70 8.77
N ASN A 178 4.02 -7.20 8.30
CA ASN A 178 3.30 -7.80 7.18
C ASN A 178 4.10 -7.72 5.87
N LEU A 179 4.81 -6.61 5.63
CA LEU A 179 5.73 -6.48 4.50
C LEU A 179 6.87 -7.49 4.59
N LYS A 180 7.54 -7.58 5.75
CA LYS A 180 8.64 -8.53 5.99
C LYS A 180 8.19 -9.98 5.77
N ASP A 181 7.06 -10.37 6.34
CA ASP A 181 6.64 -11.77 6.37
C ASP A 181 6.01 -12.24 5.05
N GLN A 182 5.28 -11.36 4.35
CA GLN A 182 4.44 -11.78 3.23
C GLN A 182 4.93 -11.26 1.88
N LEU A 183 5.42 -10.02 1.80
CA LEU A 183 5.87 -9.44 0.52
C LEU A 183 7.37 -9.64 0.30
N LEU A 184 8.17 -9.38 1.34
CA LEU A 184 9.62 -9.32 1.24
C LEU A 184 10.32 -10.58 1.75
N SER A 185 9.59 -11.51 2.37
CA SER A 185 10.16 -12.77 2.86
C SER A 185 10.87 -13.61 1.80
N PRO A 186 10.47 -13.61 0.50
CA PRO A 186 11.24 -14.29 -0.53
C PRO A 186 12.65 -13.71 -0.72
N PHE A 187 12.85 -12.44 -0.37
CA PHE A 187 14.10 -11.70 -0.62
C PHE A 187 15.00 -11.58 0.62
N PHE A 188 14.47 -11.86 1.82
CA PHE A 188 15.23 -11.80 3.08
C PHE A 188 15.62 -13.18 3.65
N LYS A 189 15.26 -14.29 3.01
CA LYS A 189 15.53 -15.63 3.58
C LYS A 189 17.00 -16.02 3.51
N LYS A 190 17.66 -16.00 4.67
CA LYS A 190 18.91 -16.74 4.94
C LYS A 190 18.64 -18.25 4.83
N GLY A 191 19.44 -18.98 4.05
CA GLY A 191 19.49 -20.45 4.11
C GLY A 191 18.93 -21.27 2.94
N ARG A 192 18.46 -20.65 1.83
CA ARG A 192 18.43 -21.39 0.55
C ARG A 192 19.81 -21.26 -0.10
N THR A 193 20.26 -22.27 -0.84
CA THR A 193 21.47 -22.12 -1.67
C THR A 193 21.27 -20.91 -2.57
N GLU A 194 22.11 -19.90 -2.39
CA GLU A 194 22.04 -18.59 -3.04
C GLU A 194 21.85 -18.71 -4.57
N SER A 195 22.44 -19.74 -5.17
CA SER A 195 22.25 -20.12 -6.58
C SER A 195 20.79 -20.40 -6.97
N MET A 196 20.03 -21.18 -6.19
CA MET A 196 18.65 -21.53 -6.56
C MET A 196 17.70 -20.32 -6.49
N LEU A 197 17.94 -19.40 -5.55
CA LEU A 197 17.20 -18.14 -5.48
C LEU A 197 17.55 -17.20 -6.64
N LYS A 198 18.84 -17.12 -6.98
CA LYS A 198 19.32 -16.33 -8.13
C LYS A 198 18.66 -16.80 -9.43
N ASP A 199 18.64 -18.10 -9.68
CA ASP A 199 18.07 -18.68 -10.88
C ASP A 199 16.54 -18.49 -10.95
N PHE A 200 15.83 -18.70 -9.84
CA PHE A 200 14.39 -18.47 -9.79
C PHE A 200 14.02 -17.01 -10.13
N HIS A 201 14.68 -16.05 -9.48
CA HIS A 201 14.39 -14.63 -9.72
C HIS A 201 14.84 -14.19 -11.12
N LYS A 202 15.99 -14.65 -11.59
CA LYS A 202 16.43 -14.40 -12.96
C LYS A 202 15.41 -14.90 -13.98
N ASN A 203 14.98 -16.15 -13.86
CA ASN A 203 14.03 -16.73 -14.81
C ASN A 203 12.71 -15.97 -14.83
N HIS A 204 12.20 -15.57 -13.67
CA HIS A 204 10.98 -14.77 -13.59
C HIS A 204 11.13 -13.40 -14.25
N ILE A 205 12.25 -12.71 -13.97
CA ILE A 205 12.55 -11.42 -14.58
C ILE A 205 12.69 -11.54 -16.11
N CYS A 206 13.44 -12.54 -16.58
CA CYS A 206 13.64 -12.81 -18.00
C CYS A 206 12.31 -13.12 -18.71
N PHE A 207 11.44 -13.89 -18.05
CA PHE A 207 10.09 -14.16 -18.54
C PHE A 207 9.28 -12.87 -18.69
N LEU A 208 9.24 -12.02 -17.67
CA LEU A 208 8.52 -10.75 -17.73
C LEU A 208 9.10 -9.79 -18.78
N ILE A 209 10.43 -9.71 -18.91
CA ILE A 209 11.07 -8.93 -19.97
C ILE A 209 10.59 -9.42 -21.35
N GLY A 210 10.56 -10.73 -21.58
CA GLY A 210 10.09 -11.29 -22.84
C GLY A 210 8.59 -11.08 -23.10
N GLN A 211 7.77 -10.97 -22.05
CA GLN A 211 6.35 -10.61 -22.17
C GLN A 211 6.17 -9.13 -22.51
N LEU A 212 6.98 -8.25 -21.93
CA LEU A 212 6.90 -6.80 -22.14
C LEU A 212 7.51 -6.36 -23.47
N ASP A 213 8.59 -7.03 -23.89
CA ASP A 213 9.32 -6.76 -25.13
C ASP A 213 9.84 -8.07 -25.70
N SER A 214 9.05 -8.69 -26.58
CA SER A 214 9.37 -9.98 -27.21
C SER A 214 10.59 -9.92 -28.13
N ALA A 215 10.95 -8.72 -28.61
CA ALA A 215 12.13 -8.49 -29.44
C ALA A 215 13.40 -8.28 -28.61
N SER A 216 13.28 -8.00 -27.31
CA SER A 216 14.42 -7.81 -26.42
C SER A 216 15.23 -9.09 -26.28
N THR A 217 16.51 -9.01 -26.65
CA THR A 217 17.52 -10.05 -26.41
C THR A 217 18.28 -9.83 -25.10
N GLU A 218 18.13 -8.66 -24.47
CA GLU A 218 18.86 -8.29 -23.27
C GLU A 218 18.28 -8.95 -22.02
N ARG A 219 19.14 -9.49 -21.17
CA ARG A 219 18.77 -10.13 -19.92
C ARG A 219 19.73 -9.70 -18.81
N PRO A 220 19.26 -9.50 -17.57
CA PRO A 220 20.16 -9.19 -16.48
C PRO A 220 21.11 -10.37 -16.21
N PRO A 221 22.40 -10.10 -15.97
CA PRO A 221 23.36 -11.13 -15.62
C PRO A 221 23.06 -11.73 -14.23
N VAL A 222 23.42 -13.00 -14.01
CA VAL A 222 23.08 -13.75 -12.76
C VAL A 222 23.68 -13.06 -11.54
N GLU A 223 24.87 -12.49 -11.72
CA GLU A 223 25.67 -11.82 -10.70
C GLU A 223 24.96 -10.59 -10.15
N GLN A 224 24.06 -9.97 -10.93
CA GLN A 224 23.33 -8.77 -10.55
C GLN A 224 22.01 -9.06 -9.83
N ILE A 225 21.61 -10.32 -9.68
CA ILE A 225 20.34 -10.67 -9.02
C ILE A 225 20.29 -10.24 -7.56
N LEU A 226 21.41 -10.33 -6.82
CA LEU A 226 21.45 -9.85 -5.43
C LEU A 226 21.29 -8.32 -5.34
N PRO A 227 22.04 -7.50 -6.09
CA PRO A 227 21.77 -6.07 -6.20
C PRO A 227 20.31 -5.73 -6.58
N ILE A 228 19.69 -6.52 -7.46
CA ILE A 228 18.28 -6.33 -7.84
C ILE A 228 17.34 -6.61 -6.66
N MET A 229 17.61 -7.66 -5.87
CA MET A 229 16.84 -7.96 -4.65
C MET A 229 16.97 -6.84 -3.60
N ASN A 230 18.10 -6.13 -3.55
CA ASN A 230 18.25 -4.95 -2.70
C ASN A 230 17.37 -3.76 -3.15
N LEU A 231 17.01 -3.68 -4.43
CA LEU A 231 15.99 -2.73 -4.89
C LEU A 231 14.60 -3.14 -4.39
N TYR A 232 14.29 -4.43 -4.34
CA TYR A 232 13.01 -4.94 -3.83
C TYR A 232 12.84 -4.69 -2.33
N SER A 233 13.88 -4.98 -1.55
CA SER A 233 13.88 -4.82 -0.10
C SER A 233 13.71 -3.37 0.34
N THR A 234 14.12 -2.42 -0.51
CA THR A 234 13.94 -0.98 -0.31
C THR A 234 12.71 -0.41 -1.03
N LEU A 235 11.88 -1.28 -1.64
CA LEU A 235 10.70 -0.91 -2.45
C LEU A 235 11.02 0.19 -3.47
N PHE A 236 12.17 0.05 -4.14
CA PHE A 236 12.68 0.95 -5.18
C PHE A 236 12.91 2.40 -4.75
N VAL A 237 12.92 2.69 -3.46
CA VAL A 237 13.02 4.07 -2.95
C VAL A 237 14.27 4.80 -3.47
N THR A 238 15.37 4.07 -3.68
CA THR A 238 16.67 4.61 -4.11
C THR A 238 16.69 5.03 -5.58
N ILE A 239 15.80 4.49 -6.41
CA ILE A 239 15.73 4.77 -7.86
C ILE A 239 14.42 5.46 -8.26
N THR A 240 13.62 5.88 -7.28
CA THR A 240 12.32 6.54 -7.50
C THR A 240 12.41 8.03 -7.17
N GLN A 241 11.80 8.90 -7.98
CA GLN A 241 11.69 10.31 -7.64
C GLN A 241 10.91 10.48 -6.33
N ARG A 242 11.38 11.33 -5.41
CA ARG A 242 10.79 11.48 -4.07
C ARG A 242 9.28 11.77 -4.08
N LYS A 243 8.81 12.56 -5.04
CA LYS A 243 7.39 12.89 -5.22
C LYS A 243 6.53 11.70 -5.67
N ASP A 244 7.14 10.69 -6.30
CA ASP A 244 6.45 9.56 -6.91
C ASP A 244 6.38 8.34 -5.99
N ILE A 245 7.22 8.29 -4.93
CA ILE A 245 7.32 7.14 -4.01
C ILE A 245 5.94 6.72 -3.49
N ASN A 246 5.09 7.68 -3.11
CA ASN A 246 3.79 7.34 -2.53
C ASN A 246 2.85 6.65 -3.51
N SER A 247 2.82 7.13 -4.76
CA SER A 247 2.05 6.51 -5.83
C SER A 247 2.59 5.12 -6.15
N VAL A 248 3.91 4.97 -6.27
CA VAL A 248 4.57 3.67 -6.53
C VAL A 248 4.27 2.67 -5.42
N TRP A 249 4.42 3.06 -4.16
CA TRP A 249 4.13 2.19 -3.02
C TRP A 249 2.65 1.83 -2.93
N SER A 250 1.75 2.75 -3.26
CA SER A 250 0.31 2.46 -3.31
C SER A 250 -0.02 1.41 -4.37
N ILE A 251 0.65 1.46 -5.52
CA ILE A 251 0.53 0.42 -6.56
C ILE A 251 1.06 -0.92 -6.05
N ILE A 252 2.26 -0.94 -5.45
CA ILE A 252 2.84 -2.16 -4.86
C ILE A 252 1.89 -2.76 -3.81
N PHE A 253 1.40 -1.94 -2.87
CA PHE A 253 0.53 -2.40 -1.78
C PHE A 253 -0.86 -2.79 -2.26
N SER A 254 -1.36 -2.24 -3.38
CA SER A 254 -2.63 -2.67 -3.97
C SER A 254 -2.66 -4.14 -4.39
N ARG A 255 -1.48 -4.73 -4.61
CA ARG A 255 -1.27 -6.13 -4.96
C ARG A 255 -0.86 -6.99 -3.77
N PHE A 256 -0.70 -6.41 -2.58
CA PHE A 256 -0.29 -7.15 -1.40
C PHE A 256 -1.21 -8.37 -1.14
N PRO A 257 -0.65 -9.56 -0.84
CA PRO A 257 0.78 -9.86 -0.60
C PRO A 257 1.60 -10.35 -1.81
N ASP A 258 1.14 -10.17 -3.05
CA ASP A 258 1.78 -10.71 -4.26
C ASP A 258 3.17 -10.08 -4.55
N PRO A 259 4.29 -10.82 -4.43
CA PRO A 259 5.63 -10.27 -4.65
C PRO A 259 5.98 -10.08 -6.13
N THR A 260 5.20 -10.66 -7.06
CA THR A 260 5.49 -10.55 -8.51
C THR A 260 5.40 -9.11 -9.02
N ILE A 261 4.66 -8.25 -8.32
CA ILE A 261 4.57 -6.82 -8.61
C ILE A 261 5.95 -6.15 -8.63
N LEU A 262 6.89 -6.60 -7.79
CA LEU A 262 8.24 -6.05 -7.73
C LEU A 262 9.04 -6.43 -8.98
N HIS A 263 8.87 -7.66 -9.49
CA HIS A 263 9.49 -8.08 -10.75
C HIS A 263 9.00 -7.27 -11.95
N TYR A 264 7.71 -6.90 -11.97
CA TYR A 264 7.18 -6.01 -13.02
C TYR A 264 7.85 -4.63 -12.99
N PHE A 265 7.90 -3.97 -11.83
CA PHE A 265 8.57 -2.67 -11.70
C PHE A 265 10.03 -2.73 -12.16
N TYR A 266 10.74 -3.79 -11.78
CA TYR A 266 12.11 -3.99 -12.23
C TYR A 266 12.22 -4.24 -13.73
N ALA A 267 11.37 -5.08 -14.32
CA ALA A 267 11.44 -5.37 -15.75
C ALA A 267 11.27 -4.09 -16.59
N PHE A 268 10.33 -3.21 -16.21
CA PHE A 268 10.19 -1.89 -16.84
C PHE A 268 11.43 -1.01 -16.64
N ALA A 269 11.96 -0.95 -15.42
CA ALA A 269 13.17 -0.17 -15.14
C ALA A 269 14.37 -0.66 -15.95
N PHE A 270 14.57 -1.99 -16.04
CA PHE A 270 15.62 -2.61 -16.84
C PHE A 270 15.46 -2.32 -18.33
N LEU A 271 14.25 -2.49 -18.88
CA LEU A 271 13.98 -2.20 -20.28
C LEU A 271 14.18 -0.73 -20.63
N HIS A 272 13.91 0.17 -19.69
CA HIS A 272 14.10 1.61 -19.87
C HIS A 272 15.58 2.02 -19.81
N THR A 273 16.34 1.51 -18.84
CA THR A 273 17.73 1.95 -18.63
C THR A 273 18.76 1.13 -19.38
N LYS A 274 18.41 -0.11 -19.77
CA LYS A 274 19.35 -1.12 -20.29
C LYS A 274 20.48 -1.43 -19.30
N GLN A 275 20.26 -1.15 -18.01
CA GLN A 275 21.19 -1.38 -16.91
C GLN A 275 20.61 -2.42 -15.96
N ALA A 276 21.43 -3.40 -15.57
CA ALA A 276 21.04 -4.43 -14.60
C ALA A 276 20.62 -3.83 -13.25
N VAL A 277 21.32 -2.79 -12.79
CA VAL A 277 20.97 -2.01 -11.61
C VAL A 277 20.98 -0.54 -12.03
N PRO A 278 19.82 0.14 -12.06
CA PRO A 278 19.77 1.55 -12.41
C PRO A 278 20.59 2.40 -11.42
N GLU A 279 21.56 3.15 -11.93
CA GLU A 279 22.35 4.09 -11.12
C GLU A 279 21.68 5.46 -10.98
N LYS A 280 20.67 5.73 -11.83
CA LYS A 280 19.93 6.97 -11.87
C LYS A 280 18.47 6.72 -11.52
N VAL A 281 17.83 7.80 -11.05
CA VAL A 281 16.40 7.80 -10.81
C VAL A 281 15.64 7.57 -12.12
N VAL A 282 14.64 6.68 -12.08
CA VAL A 282 13.81 6.29 -13.23
C VAL A 282 12.35 6.71 -13.01
N PRO A 283 11.53 6.83 -14.08
CA PRO A 283 10.14 7.28 -13.99
C PRO A 283 9.21 6.16 -13.48
N MET A 284 9.41 5.71 -12.23
CA MET A 284 8.65 4.61 -11.63
C MET A 284 7.13 4.83 -11.61
N SER A 285 6.67 6.08 -11.47
CA SER A 285 5.24 6.42 -11.55
C SER A 285 4.65 6.05 -12.91
N THR A 286 5.38 6.32 -14.00
CA THR A 286 4.98 5.94 -15.36
C THR A 286 4.95 4.43 -15.52
N PHE A 287 5.98 3.73 -15.02
CA PHE A 287 5.99 2.26 -15.04
C PHE A 287 4.81 1.68 -14.26
N GLY A 288 4.46 2.27 -13.11
CA GLY A 288 3.30 1.86 -12.33
C GLY A 288 1.98 1.93 -13.09
N VAL A 289 1.78 2.96 -13.93
CA VAL A 289 0.58 3.08 -14.79
C VAL A 289 0.58 2.00 -15.87
N GLU A 290 1.72 1.72 -16.51
CA GLU A 290 1.81 0.65 -17.52
C GLU A 290 1.59 -0.73 -16.92
N ILE A 291 2.14 -0.99 -15.73
CA ILE A 291 1.86 -2.21 -14.95
C ILE A 291 0.38 -2.30 -14.61
N GLY A 292 -0.24 -1.18 -14.20
CA GLY A 292 -1.67 -1.11 -13.96
C GLY A 292 -2.52 -1.38 -15.19
N LYS A 293 -2.02 -1.11 -16.40
CA LYS A 293 -2.66 -1.55 -17.64
C LYS A 293 -2.50 -3.06 -17.80
N LEU A 294 -1.29 -3.60 -17.72
CA LEU A 294 -1.05 -5.03 -17.92
C LEU A 294 -1.77 -5.95 -16.93
N LEU A 295 -1.90 -5.51 -15.68
CA LEU A 295 -2.55 -6.28 -14.63
C LEU A 295 -4.08 -6.14 -14.62
N ARG A 296 -4.63 -5.20 -15.40
CA ARG A 296 -6.07 -5.20 -15.66
C ARG A 296 -6.38 -6.39 -16.56
N PRO A 297 -7.51 -7.09 -16.35
CA PRO A 297 -8.08 -7.91 -17.40
C PRO A 297 -8.46 -6.97 -18.56
N PHE A 298 -7.54 -6.75 -19.49
CA PHE A 298 -7.82 -6.15 -20.79
C PHE A 298 -8.55 -7.22 -21.59
N ASP A 299 -9.86 -7.18 -21.51
CA ASP A 299 -10.70 -7.64 -22.60
C ASP A 299 -11.40 -6.39 -23.12
N ASP A 300 -11.62 -6.26 -24.43
CA ASP A 300 -12.49 -5.21 -25.01
C ASP A 300 -13.92 -5.31 -24.42
N ASN A 301 -14.21 -6.41 -23.74
CA ASN A 301 -15.37 -6.58 -22.89
C ASN A 301 -15.32 -5.82 -21.56
N THR A 302 -14.25 -5.17 -21.12
CA THR A 302 -14.19 -4.54 -19.79
C THR A 302 -15.04 -3.26 -19.74
N GLU A 303 -14.90 -2.34 -20.69
CA GLU A 303 -15.78 -1.16 -20.77
C GLU A 303 -17.24 -1.60 -21.02
N LYS A 304 -17.43 -2.58 -21.91
CA LYS A 304 -18.74 -3.20 -22.13
C LYS A 304 -19.31 -3.86 -20.88
N ASN A 305 -18.48 -4.50 -20.05
CA ASN A 305 -18.87 -5.15 -18.79
C ASN A 305 -19.13 -4.14 -17.69
N GLU A 306 -18.37 -3.03 -17.63
CA GLU A 306 -18.64 -1.91 -16.74
C GLU A 306 -19.97 -1.27 -17.09
N LEU A 307 -20.22 -0.99 -18.37
CA LEU A 307 -21.50 -0.47 -18.84
C LEU A 307 -22.64 -1.47 -18.63
N LEU A 308 -22.41 -2.78 -18.82
CA LEU A 308 -23.41 -3.82 -18.57
C LEU A 308 -23.74 -3.95 -17.08
N LYS A 309 -22.75 -3.90 -16.19
CA LYS A 309 -22.95 -3.87 -14.74
C LYS A 309 -23.66 -2.59 -14.29
N ALA A 310 -23.29 -1.45 -14.87
CA ALA A 310 -23.96 -0.18 -14.61
C ALA A 310 -25.42 -0.22 -15.07
N SER A 311 -25.69 -0.80 -16.25
CA SER A 311 -27.05 -1.02 -16.76
C SER A 311 -27.85 -1.94 -15.84
N GLN A 312 -27.29 -3.08 -15.41
CA GLN A 312 -27.93 -3.97 -14.44
C GLN A 312 -28.25 -3.23 -13.13
N ARG A 313 -27.36 -2.34 -12.67
CA ARG A 313 -27.62 -1.50 -11.50
C ARG A 313 -28.78 -0.52 -11.74
N ILE A 314 -28.93 0.04 -12.94
CA ILE A 314 -30.11 0.87 -13.27
C ILE A 314 -31.40 0.07 -13.08
N ASP A 315 -31.45 -1.17 -13.57
CA ASP A 315 -32.63 -2.04 -13.43
C ASP A 315 -32.94 -2.33 -11.95
N GLU A 316 -31.92 -2.59 -11.13
CA GLU A 316 -32.07 -2.74 -9.67
C GLU A 316 -32.63 -1.49 -9.00
N LEU A 317 -32.16 -0.30 -9.40
CA LEU A 317 -32.63 0.98 -8.85
C LEU A 317 -34.06 1.31 -9.28
N ILE A 318 -34.44 1.01 -10.53
CA ILE A 318 -35.82 1.14 -11.02
C ILE A 318 -36.73 0.24 -10.20
N LYS A 319 -36.36 -1.03 -10.03
CA LYS A 319 -37.12 -1.99 -9.23
C LYS A 319 -37.28 -1.53 -7.78
N LEU A 320 -36.22 -0.98 -7.18
CA LEU A 320 -36.25 -0.45 -5.82
C LEU A 320 -37.32 0.66 -5.65
N LEU A 321 -37.44 1.58 -6.62
CA LEU A 321 -38.46 2.63 -6.60
C LEU A 321 -39.87 2.13 -6.94
N GLN A 322 -39.98 1.09 -7.76
CA GLN A 322 -41.27 0.45 -8.04
C GLN A 322 -41.83 -0.28 -6.82
N GLU A 323 -40.96 -0.89 -6.02
CA GLU A 323 -41.34 -1.59 -4.79
C GLU A 323 -41.69 -0.60 -3.66
N ASP A 324 -40.91 0.47 -3.49
CA ASP A 324 -41.16 1.53 -2.51
C ASP A 324 -40.49 2.84 -2.94
N ASP A 325 -41.29 3.86 -3.28
CA ASP A 325 -40.83 5.20 -3.66
C ASP A 325 -40.67 6.15 -2.45
N GLY A 326 -40.35 5.58 -1.29
CA GLY A 326 -40.01 6.32 -0.08
C GLY A 326 -38.74 7.16 -0.22
N ILE A 327 -38.61 8.19 0.64
CA ILE A 327 -37.50 9.16 0.64
C ILE A 327 -36.14 8.44 0.66
N LYS A 328 -36.02 7.37 1.45
CA LYS A 328 -34.80 6.57 1.54
C LYS A 328 -34.40 5.96 0.20
N ASN A 329 -35.31 5.30 -0.51
CA ASN A 329 -35.00 4.67 -1.79
C ASN A 329 -34.70 5.71 -2.87
N ARG A 330 -35.38 6.87 -2.85
CA ARG A 330 -35.05 8.02 -3.71
C ARG A 330 -33.61 8.51 -3.51
N GLU A 331 -33.13 8.60 -2.27
CA GLU A 331 -31.74 8.99 -2.00
C GLU A 331 -30.72 7.94 -2.48
N ILE A 332 -31.02 6.65 -2.30
CA ILE A 332 -30.18 5.56 -2.85
C ILE A 332 -30.05 5.73 -4.37
N VAL A 333 -31.18 5.90 -5.05
CA VAL A 333 -31.21 6.05 -6.51
C VAL A 333 -30.47 7.30 -6.95
N ARG A 334 -30.67 8.44 -6.28
CA ARG A 334 -29.96 9.69 -6.62
C ARG A 334 -28.45 9.55 -6.48
N ASN A 335 -27.98 8.95 -5.39
CA ASN A 335 -26.56 8.73 -5.14
C ASN A 335 -25.95 7.83 -6.22
N GLN A 336 -26.57 6.68 -6.48
CA GLN A 336 -26.06 5.69 -7.43
C GLN A 336 -26.16 6.16 -8.88
N ALA A 337 -27.25 6.84 -9.27
CA ALA A 337 -27.41 7.39 -10.62
C ALA A 337 -26.32 8.42 -10.94
N THR A 338 -25.90 9.22 -9.95
CA THR A 338 -24.79 10.18 -10.13
C THR A 338 -23.49 9.45 -10.46
N THR A 339 -23.16 8.39 -9.72
CA THR A 339 -21.96 7.57 -9.99
C THR A 339 -22.04 6.87 -11.34
N ILE A 340 -23.20 6.33 -11.72
CA ILE A 340 -23.43 5.71 -13.04
C ILE A 340 -23.19 6.71 -14.17
N ILE A 341 -23.68 7.94 -14.04
CA ILE A 341 -23.42 9.01 -15.01
C ILE A 341 -21.92 9.32 -15.10
N GLN A 342 -21.22 9.33 -13.98
CA GLN A 342 -19.76 9.56 -13.97
C GLN A 342 -18.98 8.42 -14.63
N ILE A 343 -19.43 7.16 -14.46
CA ILE A 343 -18.88 5.98 -15.15
C ILE A 343 -19.08 6.11 -16.65
N ALA A 344 -20.31 6.43 -17.09
CA ALA A 344 -20.61 6.63 -18.51
C ALA A 344 -19.80 7.78 -19.15
N ARG A 345 -19.34 8.75 -18.35
CA ARG A 345 -18.47 9.85 -18.78
C ARG A 345 -16.97 9.52 -18.73
N GLY A 346 -16.60 8.32 -18.28
CA GLY A 346 -15.20 7.92 -18.07
C GLY A 346 -14.51 8.64 -16.91
N THR A 347 -15.28 9.23 -15.99
CA THR A 347 -14.78 10.03 -14.85
C THR A 347 -14.86 9.29 -13.50
N ALA A 348 -15.49 8.11 -13.49
CA ALA A 348 -15.54 7.18 -12.37
C ALA A 348 -15.44 5.74 -12.91
N HIS A 349 -15.22 4.78 -12.03
CA HIS A 349 -15.11 3.36 -12.37
C HIS A 349 -16.24 2.55 -11.74
N ILE A 350 -16.50 1.34 -12.24
CA ILE A 350 -17.58 0.49 -11.72
C ILE A 350 -17.40 0.16 -10.23
N GLU A 351 -16.16 0.10 -9.76
CA GLU A 351 -15.80 -0.12 -8.37
C GLU A 351 -16.24 1.03 -7.44
N ASP A 352 -16.58 2.21 -7.97
CA ASP A 352 -17.15 3.32 -7.20
C ASP A 352 -18.63 3.05 -6.82
N LEU A 353 -19.29 2.06 -7.43
CA LEU A 353 -20.66 1.67 -7.06
C LEU A 353 -20.69 0.80 -5.80
N ILE A 354 -21.17 1.38 -4.71
CA ILE A 354 -21.42 0.66 -3.45
C ILE A 354 -22.65 -0.25 -3.61
N PRO A 355 -22.68 -1.47 -3.04
CA PRO A 355 -23.88 -2.30 -3.05
C PRO A 355 -25.07 -1.64 -2.32
N ILE A 356 -26.26 -1.69 -2.92
CA ILE A 356 -27.52 -1.09 -2.40
C ILE A 356 -27.78 -1.42 -0.91
N PRO A 357 -27.59 -2.67 -0.42
CA PRO A 357 -27.83 -2.99 0.99
C PRO A 357 -27.02 -2.13 1.97
N PHE A 358 -25.78 -1.75 1.61
CA PHE A 358 -24.93 -0.92 2.46
C PHE A 358 -25.42 0.52 2.52
N ILE A 359 -25.87 1.06 1.38
CA ILE A 359 -26.43 2.41 1.31
C ILE A 359 -27.75 2.46 2.09
N SER A 360 -28.59 1.44 1.92
CA SER A 360 -29.86 1.31 2.63
C SER A 360 -29.66 1.27 4.14
N GLU A 361 -28.72 0.46 4.64
CA GLU A 361 -28.41 0.38 6.07
C GLU A 361 -27.83 1.69 6.61
N PHE A 362 -26.94 2.35 5.85
CA PHE A 362 -26.41 3.65 6.23
C PHE A 362 -27.52 4.69 6.37
N LEU A 363 -28.40 4.82 5.38
CA LEU A 363 -29.50 5.79 5.40
C LEU A 363 -30.52 5.52 6.50
N SER A 364 -30.75 4.25 6.89
CA SER A 364 -31.60 3.91 8.05
C SER A 364 -31.13 4.56 9.35
N GLN A 365 -29.86 4.96 9.46
CA GLN A 365 -29.33 5.62 10.65
C GLN A 365 -29.68 7.10 10.71
N PHE A 366 -30.06 7.70 9.57
CA PHE A 366 -30.26 9.15 9.43
C PHE A 366 -31.70 9.53 9.07
N ILE A 367 -32.41 8.66 8.36
CA ILE A 367 -33.80 8.88 7.92
C ILE A 367 -34.68 7.96 8.77
N LYS A 368 -35.41 8.54 9.72
CA LYS A 368 -36.39 7.86 10.57
C LYS A 368 -37.76 7.82 9.93
#